data_AF-A0A0J1DHS2-F1
#
_entry.id   AF-A0A0J1DHS2-F1
#
_cell.length_a   1.000
_cell.length_b   1.000
_cell.length_c   1.000
_cell.angle_alpha   90.00
_cell.angle_beta   90.00
_cell.angle_gamma   90.00
#
_symmetry.space_group_name_H-M   'P 1'
#
loop_
_entity.id
_entity.type
_entity.pdbx_description
1 polymer ?
#
loop_
_entity_poly.entity_id
_entity_poly.type
_entity_poly.pdbx_seq_one_letter_code
_entity_poly.pdbx_strand_id
1 'polypeptide(L)'
;MKSIDNKKARDLGGQGLIEVNIKEINMTLNSLTQITVPFHNTELLLVEHNGQPYTAMRPIVENIGLDWKTQLIKIKQRFNSVVGEIPTTGKDGKQYKMLCLPLKKLFGWLMTISPNKVKPELRDTVIKYQEECDDVLWDYWIKGQASNPRPKTHKSERTPLHDAHALLVAKTKHLNSSDAWKIINQRFGTNHIDEIPYDMIPVAVEYVHHLIAMYSSAEKKGQGSLFDEDQFKLLKSLIDAIITQNFVTSRIYRAVHMLDNEQGHHLAEYAFKTNIAVLKLTRAMDLRGPLNRKIISDDLKTISYTTGNQHYSDRWFHPLMEAGMLAGALRISGGW
;
A
#
# COMPACT_ATOMS: atom_id res chain seq x y z
N MET A 1 -41.54 16.18 -25.62
CA MET A 1 -40.50 16.09 -24.57
C MET A 1 -39.22 16.68 -25.14
N LYS A 2 -38.64 17.66 -24.45
CA LYS A 2 -37.57 18.55 -24.95
C LYS A 2 -36.25 17.80 -25.17
N SER A 3 -35.61 18.06 -26.31
CA SER A 3 -34.19 17.82 -26.58
C SER A 3 -33.35 18.79 -25.74
N ILE A 4 -32.34 18.28 -25.01
CA ILE A 4 -31.30 19.10 -24.34
C ILE A 4 -29.94 18.42 -24.53
N ASP A 5 -29.21 18.95 -25.51
CA ASP A 5 -27.80 19.33 -25.55
C ASP A 5 -26.72 18.54 -24.79
N ASN A 6 -25.85 17.96 -25.61
CA ASN A 6 -24.45 17.63 -25.38
C ASN A 6 -23.61 18.90 -25.09
N LYS A 7 -23.02 19.05 -23.89
CA LYS A 7 -21.91 19.99 -23.65
C LYS A 7 -20.86 19.46 -22.65
N LYS A 8 -19.67 19.21 -23.22
CA LYS A 8 -18.32 19.41 -22.65
C LYS A 8 -17.93 18.56 -21.42
N ALA A 9 -17.33 17.40 -21.71
CA ALA A 9 -16.22 16.91 -20.89
C ALA A 9 -15.12 17.98 -20.88
N ARG A 10 -14.93 18.64 -19.74
CA ARG A 10 -13.77 19.49 -19.50
C ARG A 10 -12.63 18.58 -19.09
N ASP A 11 -11.63 18.55 -19.96
CA ASP A 11 -10.25 18.18 -19.67
C ASP A 11 -9.83 18.75 -18.30
N LEU A 12 -9.62 17.86 -17.32
CA LEU A 12 -9.00 18.19 -16.05
C LEU A 12 -7.51 18.34 -16.31
N GLY A 13 -7.15 19.47 -16.92
CA GLY A 13 -5.78 19.83 -17.21
C GLY A 13 -4.94 19.82 -15.93
N GLY A 14 -4.00 18.88 -15.85
CA GLY A 14 -2.68 19.07 -15.25
C GLY A 14 -2.57 19.70 -13.85
N GLN A 15 -3.53 19.51 -12.95
CA GLN A 15 -3.34 19.93 -11.55
C GLN A 15 -2.49 18.92 -10.80
N GLY A 16 -1.17 19.07 -10.94
CA GLY A 16 -0.19 18.36 -10.14
C GLY A 16 -0.22 18.83 -8.68
N LEU A 17 0.12 17.90 -7.78
CA LEU A 17 0.26 18.04 -6.32
C LEU A 17 1.03 19.30 -5.85
N ILE A 18 1.80 19.94 -6.74
CA ILE A 18 2.52 21.20 -6.52
C ILE A 18 1.55 22.37 -6.28
N GLU A 19 0.42 22.46 -7.00
CA GLU A 19 -0.53 23.57 -6.84
C GLU A 19 -1.26 23.53 -5.50
N VAL A 20 -1.52 22.33 -4.96
CA VAL A 20 -2.23 22.14 -3.69
C VAL A 20 -1.33 22.57 -2.52
N ASN A 21 -0.05 22.21 -2.58
CA ASN A 21 0.95 22.57 -1.58
C ASN A 21 1.24 24.09 -1.58
N ILE A 22 1.26 24.73 -2.76
CA ILE A 22 1.37 26.20 -2.87
C ILE A 22 0.11 26.90 -2.34
N LYS A 23 -1.08 26.31 -2.51
CA LYS A 23 -2.33 26.86 -1.98
C LYS A 23 -2.43 26.80 -0.46
N GLU A 24 -1.99 25.72 0.17
CA GLU A 24 -1.95 25.62 1.64
C GLU A 24 -0.91 26.58 2.26
N ILE A 25 0.21 26.80 1.56
CA ILE A 25 1.18 27.85 1.92
C ILE A 25 0.56 29.24 1.75
N ASN A 26 -0.16 29.50 0.65
CA ASN A 26 -0.75 30.81 0.37
C ASN A 26 -1.97 31.16 1.24
N MET A 27 -2.72 30.17 1.75
CA MET A 27 -3.91 30.44 2.59
C MET A 27 -3.59 30.80 4.05
N THR A 28 -2.33 30.69 4.49
CA THR A 28 -1.90 31.03 5.86
C THR A 28 -1.14 32.36 5.99
N LEU A 29 -0.92 33.09 4.89
CA LEU A 29 -0.05 34.27 4.82
C LEU A 29 -0.77 35.63 4.90
N ASN A 30 -1.65 35.80 5.91
CA ASN A 30 -2.02 37.13 6.40
C ASN A 30 -1.40 37.45 7.78
N SER A 31 -0.40 36.67 8.19
CA SER A 31 0.44 36.97 9.34
C SER A 31 1.91 36.93 8.94
N LEU A 32 2.73 37.78 9.55
CA LEU A 32 4.19 37.77 9.42
C LEU A 32 4.73 36.39 9.87
N THR A 33 4.80 35.43 8.96
CA THR A 33 5.39 34.12 9.26
C THR A 33 6.89 34.24 9.20
N GLN A 34 7.50 34.44 10.36
CA GLN A 34 8.93 34.25 10.58
C GLN A 34 9.21 32.74 10.48
N ILE A 35 9.51 32.27 9.27
CA ILE A 35 9.86 30.87 9.05
C ILE A 35 11.34 30.71 9.39
N THR A 36 11.61 30.00 10.48
CA THR A 36 12.96 29.59 10.87
C THR A 36 13.47 28.56 9.88
N VAL A 37 14.20 29.01 8.85
CA VAL A 37 14.96 28.10 7.99
C VAL A 37 16.27 27.75 8.71
N PRO A 38 16.66 26.47 8.81
CA PRO A 38 17.88 26.05 9.50
C PRO A 38 19.12 26.41 8.66
N PHE A 39 19.40 27.70 8.50
CA PHE A 39 20.70 28.21 8.10
C PHE A 39 21.56 28.35 9.36
N HIS A 40 21.96 27.17 9.88
CA HIS A 40 22.98 26.96 10.92
C HIS A 40 23.08 28.08 11.98
N ASN A 41 22.04 28.22 12.80
CA ASN A 41 21.85 29.16 13.92
C ASN A 41 21.53 30.62 13.58
N THR A 42 21.11 30.93 12.35
CA THR A 42 20.59 32.28 12.02
C THR A 42 19.15 32.22 11.54
N GLU A 43 18.28 33.01 12.18
CA GLU A 43 16.91 33.21 11.72
C GLU A 43 16.91 34.07 10.45
N LEU A 44 16.38 33.53 9.35
CA LEU A 44 16.14 34.28 8.14
C LEU A 44 14.77 34.95 8.23
N LEU A 45 14.75 36.26 8.02
CA LEU A 45 13.49 36.97 7.87
C LEU A 45 12.99 36.79 6.44
N LEU A 46 11.81 36.17 6.30
CA LEU A 46 11.13 36.00 5.02
C LEU A 46 9.94 36.95 4.92
N VAL A 47 9.79 37.56 3.74
CA VAL A 47 8.65 38.42 3.39
C VAL A 47 8.06 37.89 2.09
N GLU A 48 6.74 37.73 2.04
CA GLU A 48 6.05 37.39 0.81
C GLU A 48 5.90 38.63 -0.08
N HIS A 49 6.27 38.51 -1.36
CA HIS A 49 6.05 39.55 -2.34
C HIS A 49 5.85 38.92 -3.72
N ASN A 50 4.73 39.25 -4.39
CA ASN A 50 4.35 38.69 -5.68
C ASN A 50 4.31 37.14 -5.70
N GLY A 51 3.76 36.52 -4.64
CA GLY A 51 3.62 35.07 -4.53
C GLY A 51 4.94 34.31 -4.44
N GLN A 52 6.03 34.98 -4.08
CA GLN A 52 7.35 34.36 -3.86
C GLN A 52 7.94 34.84 -2.53
N PRO A 53 8.71 33.99 -1.83
CA PRO A 53 9.43 34.39 -0.62
C PRO A 53 10.68 35.19 -0.96
N TYR A 54 10.86 36.31 -0.28
CA TYR A 54 12.03 37.18 -0.34
C TYR A 54 12.71 37.25 1.02
N THR A 55 14.01 37.54 1.04
CA THR A 55 14.76 37.78 2.27
C THR A 55 15.54 39.09 2.20
N ALA A 56 15.65 39.78 3.34
CA ALA A 56 16.42 41.01 3.45
C ALA A 56 17.92 40.69 3.44
N MET A 57 18.66 41.28 2.50
CA MET A 57 20.07 40.91 2.29
C MET A 57 21.03 41.54 3.29
N ARG A 58 20.72 42.75 3.79
CA ARG A 58 21.65 43.49 4.66
C ARG A 58 21.98 42.74 5.97
N PRO A 59 21.00 42.22 6.73
CA PRO A 59 21.30 41.45 7.93
C PRO A 59 22.17 40.22 7.65
N ILE A 60 21.93 39.52 6.53
CA ILE A 60 22.69 38.33 6.15
C ILE A 60 24.16 38.69 5.87
N VAL A 61 24.38 39.72 5.06
CA VAL A 61 25.71 40.22 4.67
C VAL A 61 26.53 40.64 5.89
N GLU A 62 25.94 41.42 6.79
CA GLU A 62 26.60 41.92 8.00
C GLU A 62 26.88 40.78 8.99
N ASN A 63 25.95 39.83 9.16
CA ASN A 63 26.12 38.69 10.06
C ASN A 63 27.32 37.82 9.66
N ILE A 64 27.53 37.58 8.36
CA ILE A 64 28.67 36.79 7.85
C ILE A 64 29.99 37.58 7.76
N GLY A 65 29.98 38.87 8.15
CA GLY A 65 31.15 39.74 8.25
C GLY A 65 31.59 40.37 6.94
N LEU A 66 30.68 40.53 5.98
CA LEU A 66 30.96 41.22 4.73
C LEU A 66 30.50 42.68 4.77
N ASP A 67 31.17 43.53 4.00
CA ASP A 67 30.76 44.93 3.83
C ASP A 67 29.47 45.03 2.99
N TRP A 68 28.45 45.68 3.56
CA TRP A 68 27.15 45.87 2.91
C TRP A 68 27.25 46.67 1.62
N LYS A 69 28.01 47.78 1.59
CA LYS A 69 28.08 48.65 0.40
C LYS A 69 28.63 47.90 -0.80
N THR A 70 29.69 47.13 -0.59
CA THR A 70 30.30 46.28 -1.62
C THR A 70 29.34 45.21 -2.12
N GLN A 71 28.63 44.53 -1.22
CA GLN A 71 27.70 43.47 -1.61
C GLN A 71 26.44 44.02 -2.29
N LEU A 72 25.94 45.19 -1.87
CA LEU A 72 24.83 45.88 -2.50
C LEU A 72 25.08 46.11 -4.00
N ILE A 73 26.28 46.59 -4.35
CA ILE A 73 26.68 46.81 -5.75
C ILE A 73 26.65 45.48 -6.52
N LYS A 74 27.26 44.42 -5.97
CA LYS A 74 27.29 43.09 -6.61
C LYS A 74 25.91 42.47 -6.79
N ILE A 75 25.06 42.60 -5.77
CA ILE A 75 23.70 42.10 -5.80
C ILE A 75 22.89 42.84 -6.87
N LYS A 76 22.97 44.17 -6.91
CA LYS A 76 22.31 44.96 -7.97
C LYS A 76 22.87 44.64 -9.36
N GLN A 77 24.17 44.41 -9.51
CA GLN A 77 24.75 44.03 -10.81
C GLN A 77 24.25 42.67 -11.31
N ARG A 78 24.22 41.64 -10.46
CA ARG A 78 23.87 40.27 -10.88
C ARG A 78 22.38 39.97 -10.86
N PHE A 79 21.64 40.59 -9.95
CA PHE A 79 20.24 40.25 -9.67
C PHE A 79 19.29 41.44 -9.87
N ASN A 80 19.68 42.47 -10.63
CA ASN A 80 18.90 43.70 -10.81
C ASN A 80 17.42 43.46 -11.15
N SER A 81 17.16 42.45 -11.99
CA SER A 81 15.81 42.15 -12.50
C SER A 81 14.87 41.54 -11.46
N VAL A 82 15.40 41.08 -10.32
CA VAL A 82 14.63 40.35 -9.32
C VAL A 82 14.76 40.92 -7.90
N VAL A 83 15.67 41.87 -7.67
CA VAL A 83 15.79 42.55 -6.38
C VAL A 83 14.75 43.67 -6.28
N GLY A 84 14.19 43.86 -5.10
CA GLY A 84 13.21 44.91 -4.82
C GLY A 84 13.42 45.55 -3.46
N GLU A 85 13.03 46.81 -3.32
CA GLU A 85 12.93 47.46 -2.02
C GLU A 85 11.56 47.15 -1.40
N ILE A 86 11.53 46.23 -0.44
CA ILE A 86 10.29 45.73 0.16
C ILE A 86 10.16 46.27 1.58
N PRO A 87 8.99 46.82 1.99
CA PRO A 87 8.72 47.16 3.38
C PRO A 87 8.90 45.93 4.27
N THR A 88 9.87 46.00 5.17
CA THR A 88 10.32 44.88 5.99
C THR A 88 10.49 45.33 7.43
N THR A 89 10.07 44.51 8.39
CA THR A 89 10.26 44.77 9.82
C THR A 89 11.71 44.50 10.21
N GLY A 90 12.41 45.54 10.68
CA GLY A 90 13.75 45.43 11.24
C GLY A 90 13.75 44.74 12.60
N LYS A 91 14.94 44.40 13.10
CA LYS A 91 15.12 43.78 14.43
C LYS A 91 14.61 44.65 15.59
N ASP A 92 14.42 45.94 15.35
CA ASP A 92 13.87 46.94 16.28
C ASP A 92 12.34 47.05 16.23
N GLY A 93 11.66 46.19 15.46
CA GLY A 93 10.20 46.20 15.27
C GLY A 93 9.69 47.31 14.34
N LYS A 94 10.58 48.14 13.77
CA LYS A 94 10.20 49.23 12.86
C LYS A 94 10.22 48.77 11.41
N GLN A 95 9.38 49.36 10.57
CA GLN A 95 9.37 49.06 9.14
C GLN A 95 10.38 49.93 8.38
N TYR A 96 11.19 49.28 7.55
CA TYR A 96 12.12 49.93 6.63
C TYR A 96 11.95 49.34 5.24
N LYS A 97 12.16 50.16 4.20
CA LYS A 97 12.38 49.64 2.85
C LYS A 97 13.76 49.00 2.81
N MET A 98 13.80 47.67 2.73
CA MET A 98 15.04 46.91 2.67
C MET A 98 15.23 46.32 1.27
N LEU A 99 16.47 46.24 0.81
CA LEU A 99 16.78 45.51 -0.41
C LEU A 99 16.62 44.02 -0.13
N CYS A 100 15.66 43.43 -0.82
CA CYS A 100 15.28 42.04 -0.69
C CYS A 100 15.62 41.26 -1.95
N LEU A 101 16.07 40.02 -1.76
CA LEU A 101 16.38 39.07 -2.84
C LEU A 101 15.40 37.90 -2.75
N PRO A 102 14.85 37.39 -3.87
CA PRO A 102 14.04 36.18 -3.84
C PRO A 102 14.87 35.03 -3.26
N LEU A 103 14.28 34.24 -2.35
CA LEU A 103 14.99 33.20 -1.62
C LEU A 103 15.71 32.20 -2.55
N LYS A 104 15.08 31.84 -3.67
CA LYS A 104 15.66 30.96 -4.70
C LYS A 104 16.97 31.47 -5.31
N LYS A 105 17.28 32.76 -5.21
CA LYS A 105 18.52 33.38 -5.71
C LYS A 105 19.58 33.55 -4.63
N LEU A 106 19.23 33.37 -3.35
CA LEU A 106 20.16 33.48 -2.22
C LEU A 106 21.34 32.50 -2.37
N PHE A 107 21.05 31.24 -2.73
CA PHE A 107 22.04 30.19 -2.98
C PHE A 107 23.07 30.65 -4.03
N GLY A 108 22.59 31.19 -5.16
CA GLY A 108 23.44 31.69 -6.23
C GLY A 108 24.29 32.91 -5.85
N TRP A 109 23.86 33.71 -4.86
CA TRP A 109 24.69 34.76 -4.28
C TRP A 109 25.74 34.18 -3.31
N LEU A 110 25.38 33.23 -2.45
CA LEU A 110 26.30 32.57 -1.51
C LEU A 110 27.47 31.88 -2.24
N MET A 111 27.24 31.30 -3.42
CA MET A 111 28.29 30.74 -4.27
C MET A 111 29.31 31.77 -4.77
N THR A 112 29.01 33.07 -4.72
CA THR A 112 29.97 34.14 -5.10
C THR A 112 30.88 34.59 -3.98
N ILE A 113 30.62 34.13 -2.75
CA ILE A 113 31.35 34.54 -1.58
C ILE A 113 32.64 33.74 -1.46
N SER A 114 33.76 34.43 -1.36
CA SER A 114 35.04 33.79 -1.05
C SER A 114 35.10 33.52 0.46
N PRO A 115 35.33 32.27 0.90
CA PRO A 115 35.43 31.93 2.33
C PRO A 115 36.46 32.77 3.07
N ASN A 116 37.58 33.12 2.42
CA ASN A 116 38.62 33.95 3.04
C ASN A 116 38.16 35.37 3.42
N LYS A 117 37.04 35.84 2.85
CA LYS A 117 36.48 37.17 3.09
C LYS A 117 35.37 37.21 4.13
N VAL A 118 34.92 36.06 4.65
CA VAL A 118 33.96 36.00 5.76
C VAL A 118 34.70 35.92 7.10
N LYS A 119 33.95 36.06 8.21
CA LYS A 119 34.50 35.88 9.56
C LYS A 119 35.21 34.52 9.68
N PRO A 120 36.40 34.45 10.31
CA PRO A 120 37.16 33.21 10.44
C PRO A 120 36.36 32.01 10.94
N GLU A 121 35.50 32.23 11.94
CA GLU A 121 34.63 31.22 12.54
C GLU A 121 33.50 30.71 11.64
N LEU A 122 33.21 31.42 10.52
CA LEU A 122 32.18 31.04 9.56
C LEU A 122 32.74 30.43 8.27
N ARG A 123 34.06 30.40 8.08
CA ARG A 123 34.69 29.97 6.82
C ARG A 123 34.32 28.53 6.45
N ASP A 124 34.52 27.60 7.37
CA ASP A 124 34.23 26.18 7.16
C ASP A 124 32.73 25.96 6.92
N THR A 125 31.88 26.78 7.55
CA THR A 125 30.43 26.72 7.35
C THR A 125 30.05 27.16 5.93
N VAL A 126 30.67 28.23 5.42
CA VAL A 126 30.43 28.69 4.04
C VAL A 126 30.93 27.68 3.03
N ILE A 127 32.11 27.10 3.24
CA ILE A 127 32.68 26.06 2.36
C ILE A 127 31.73 24.85 2.30
N LYS A 128 31.35 24.32 3.46
CA LYS A 128 30.43 23.17 3.55
C LYS A 128 29.10 23.44 2.84
N TYR A 129 28.57 24.65 2.96
CA TYR A 129 27.34 25.03 2.29
C TYR A 129 27.49 25.10 0.76
N GLN A 130 28.64 25.60 0.27
CA GLN A 130 28.94 25.64 -1.16
C GLN A 130 29.09 24.22 -1.72
N GLU A 131 29.81 23.34 -1.02
CA GLU A 131 29.94 21.92 -1.36
C GLU A 131 28.57 21.22 -1.40
N GLU A 132 27.68 21.48 -0.43
CA GLU A 132 26.33 20.92 -0.44
C GLU A 132 25.51 21.40 -1.66
N CYS A 133 25.69 22.66 -2.09
CA CYS A 133 25.05 23.15 -3.30
C CYS A 133 25.59 22.45 -4.56
N ASP A 134 26.89 22.22 -4.61
CA ASP A 134 27.55 21.52 -5.72
C ASP A 134 27.05 20.06 -5.81
N ASP A 135 26.98 19.35 -4.67
CA ASP A 135 26.46 17.98 -4.58
C ASP A 135 24.99 17.90 -5.00
N VAL A 136 24.14 18.83 -4.55
CA VAL A 136 22.72 18.88 -4.94
C VAL A 136 22.57 19.11 -6.45
N LEU A 137 23.36 20.01 -7.03
CA LEU A 137 23.34 20.24 -8.47
C LEU A 137 23.85 19.01 -9.25
N TRP A 138 24.94 18.39 -8.79
CA TRP A 138 25.48 17.18 -9.38
C TRP A 138 24.46 16.04 -9.37
N ASP A 139 23.85 15.77 -8.22
CA ASP A 139 22.86 14.71 -8.06
C ASP A 139 21.63 14.93 -8.95
N TYR A 140 21.14 16.18 -9.03
CA TYR A 140 20.04 16.51 -9.94
C TYR A 140 20.39 16.20 -11.40
N TRP A 141 21.58 16.61 -11.88
CA TRP A 141 21.98 16.42 -13.27
C TRP A 141 22.35 14.98 -13.62
N ILE A 142 22.97 14.23 -12.70
CA ILE A 142 23.48 12.88 -12.97
C ILE A 142 22.46 11.79 -12.60
N LYS A 143 21.75 11.95 -11.48
CA LYS A 143 20.78 10.96 -10.98
C LYS A 143 19.34 11.31 -11.36
N GLY A 144 19.10 12.50 -11.91
CA GLY A 144 17.76 13.01 -12.26
C GLY A 144 16.96 13.52 -11.06
N GLN A 145 17.50 13.43 -9.84
CA GLN A 145 16.87 13.90 -8.62
C GLN A 145 17.93 14.24 -7.56
N ALA A 146 17.64 15.25 -6.75
CA ALA A 146 18.43 15.57 -5.55
C ALA A 146 17.52 15.45 -4.32
N SER A 147 17.93 14.63 -3.35
CA SER A 147 17.21 14.42 -2.10
C SER A 147 18.01 14.99 -0.95
N ASN A 148 17.37 15.77 -0.06
CA ASN A 148 18.00 16.17 1.19
C ASN A 148 17.90 15.02 2.20
N PRO A 149 19.01 14.36 2.58
CA PRO A 149 19.00 13.19 3.44
C PRO A 149 18.84 13.55 4.93
N ARG A 150 18.86 14.84 5.29
CA ARG A 150 18.65 15.24 6.69
C ARG A 150 17.27 14.77 7.11
N PRO A 151 17.15 13.91 8.14
CA PRO A 151 15.85 13.49 8.62
C PRO A 151 15.08 14.74 9.05
N LYS A 152 14.05 15.10 8.29
CA LYS A 152 13.19 16.25 8.59
C LYS A 152 12.26 15.98 9.79
N THR A 153 12.49 14.87 10.49
CA THR A 153 11.50 14.31 11.40
C THR A 153 12.14 13.80 12.67
N HIS A 154 11.58 14.20 13.80
CA HIS A 154 11.89 13.56 15.06
C HIS A 154 11.27 12.15 15.11
N LYS A 155 11.84 11.23 15.90
CA LYS A 155 11.36 9.83 15.98
C LYS A 155 9.85 9.73 16.30
N SER A 156 9.32 10.69 17.05
CA SER A 156 7.90 10.80 17.39
C SER A 156 6.96 11.05 16.20
N GLU A 157 7.44 11.69 15.15
CA GLU A 157 6.65 12.01 13.96
C GLU A 157 6.52 10.81 13.01
N ARG A 158 7.32 9.76 13.24
CA ARG A 158 7.31 8.49 12.51
C ARG A 158 6.56 7.38 13.25
N THR A 159 6.02 7.68 14.43
CA THR A 159 5.25 6.72 15.23
C THR A 159 4.11 6.09 14.44
N PRO A 160 3.30 6.82 13.65
CA PRO A 160 2.21 6.19 12.88
C PRO A 160 2.69 5.12 11.89
N LEU A 161 3.86 5.33 11.27
CA LEU A 161 4.44 4.35 10.34
C LEU A 161 5.04 3.15 11.08
N HIS A 162 5.64 3.36 12.25
CA HIS A 162 6.07 2.27 13.12
C HIS A 162 4.89 1.44 13.61
N ASP A 163 3.79 2.08 14.02
CA ASP A 163 2.59 1.39 14.51
C ASP A 163 1.93 0.59 13.38
N ALA A 164 1.87 1.15 12.16
CA ALA A 164 1.37 0.44 10.99
C ALA A 164 2.26 -0.77 10.64
N HIS A 165 3.59 -0.63 10.70
CA HIS A 165 4.53 -1.74 10.52
C HIS A 165 4.35 -2.82 11.59
N ALA A 166 4.22 -2.44 12.86
CA ALA A 166 3.99 -3.38 13.96
C ALA A 166 2.67 -4.14 13.75
N LEU A 167 1.62 -3.45 13.31
CA LEU A 167 0.34 -4.05 12.96
C LEU A 167 0.47 -5.01 11.77
N LEU A 168 1.26 -4.65 10.75
CA LEU A 168 1.54 -5.53 9.61
C LEU A 168 2.16 -6.84 10.08
N VAL A 169 3.28 -6.77 10.80
CA VAL A 169 3.97 -7.96 11.33
C VAL A 169 3.05 -8.79 12.23
N ALA A 170 2.25 -8.15 13.08
CA ALA A 170 1.31 -8.85 13.96
C ALA A 170 0.16 -9.55 13.22
N LYS A 171 -0.27 -9.01 12.07
CA LYS A 171 -1.38 -9.55 11.28
C LYS A 171 -0.94 -10.56 10.22
N THR A 172 0.36 -10.71 9.96
CA THR A 172 0.89 -11.60 8.93
C THR A 172 1.77 -12.69 9.54
N LYS A 173 1.36 -13.97 9.46
CA LYS A 173 2.12 -15.07 10.08
C LYS A 173 3.50 -15.34 9.47
N HIS A 174 3.70 -14.99 8.20
CA HIS A 174 4.91 -15.35 7.44
C HIS A 174 5.83 -14.17 7.13
N LEU A 175 5.50 -12.96 7.61
CA LEU A 175 6.30 -11.77 7.34
C LEU A 175 6.91 -11.27 8.66
N ASN A 176 8.23 -11.42 8.79
CA ASN A 176 8.97 -10.89 9.93
C ASN A 176 9.21 -9.38 9.78
N SER A 177 9.60 -8.74 10.88
CA SER A 177 9.86 -7.29 10.95
C SER A 177 10.86 -6.78 9.92
N SER A 178 11.95 -7.52 9.68
CA SER A 178 13.01 -7.13 8.74
C SER A 178 12.49 -7.13 7.31
N ASP A 179 11.78 -8.19 6.91
CA ASP A 179 11.25 -8.31 5.56
C ASP A 179 10.09 -7.32 5.31
N ALA A 180 9.28 -7.03 6.33
CA ALA A 180 8.27 -5.96 6.24
C ALA A 180 8.91 -4.60 5.95
N TRP A 181 10.01 -4.24 6.63
CA TRP A 181 10.72 -3.00 6.35
C TRP A 181 11.36 -2.98 4.97
N LYS A 182 11.91 -4.09 4.49
CA LYS A 182 12.45 -4.17 3.12
C LYS A 182 11.37 -3.86 2.08
N ILE A 183 10.16 -4.41 2.22
CA ILE A 183 9.05 -4.17 1.29
C ILE A 183 8.61 -2.69 1.32
N ILE A 184 8.54 -2.10 2.51
CA ILE A 184 8.20 -0.68 2.68
C ILE A 184 9.28 0.19 2.02
N ASN A 185 10.54 0.00 2.38
CA ASN A 185 11.66 0.79 1.88
C ASN A 185 11.83 0.64 0.35
N GLN A 186 11.62 -0.57 -0.20
CA GLN A 186 11.64 -0.80 -1.65
C GLN A 186 10.58 0.04 -2.38
N ARG A 187 9.38 0.23 -1.79
CA ARG A 187 8.32 1.06 -2.40
C ARG A 187 8.71 2.53 -2.50
N PHE A 188 9.51 3.02 -1.56
CA PHE A 188 9.95 4.42 -1.49
C PHE A 188 11.37 4.65 -2.04
N GLY A 189 12.05 3.60 -2.50
CA GLY A 189 13.42 3.69 -2.99
C GLY A 189 14.44 4.08 -1.91
N THR A 190 14.16 3.73 -0.65
CA THR A 190 15.01 4.05 0.50
C THR A 190 15.70 2.80 1.03
N ASN A 191 16.74 2.98 1.86
CA ASN A 191 17.37 1.89 2.61
C ASN A 191 16.88 1.81 4.05
N HIS A 192 16.48 2.95 4.62
CA HIS A 192 16.01 3.06 5.99
C HIS A 192 14.72 3.89 6.07
N ILE A 193 13.92 3.66 7.12
CA ILE A 193 12.67 4.40 7.35
C ILE A 193 12.96 5.90 7.40
N ASP A 194 14.04 6.31 8.06
CA ASP A 194 14.41 7.72 8.29
C ASP A 194 14.71 8.52 7.01
N GLU A 195 14.91 7.83 5.89
CA GLU A 195 15.11 8.42 4.57
C GLU A 195 13.77 8.72 3.85
N ILE A 196 12.66 8.13 4.31
CA ILE A 196 11.33 8.42 3.75
C ILE A 196 10.97 9.87 4.09
N PRO A 197 10.63 10.73 3.11
CA PRO A 197 10.25 12.11 3.36
C PRO A 197 9.03 12.24 4.28
N TYR A 198 8.98 13.29 5.11
CA TYR A 198 7.90 13.51 6.10
C TYR A 198 6.51 13.54 5.47
N ASP A 199 6.38 14.24 4.35
CA ASP A 199 5.17 14.38 3.54
C ASP A 199 4.72 13.04 2.93
N MET A 200 5.61 12.05 2.85
CA MET A 200 5.31 10.71 2.36
C MET A 200 4.91 9.73 3.48
N ILE A 201 4.98 10.12 4.76
CA ILE A 201 4.60 9.26 5.89
C ILE A 201 3.13 8.80 5.80
N PRO A 202 2.14 9.68 5.53
CA PRO A 202 0.75 9.23 5.39
C PRO A 202 0.56 8.22 4.25
N VAL A 203 1.25 8.42 3.12
CA VAL A 203 1.23 7.52 1.97
C VAL A 203 1.89 6.18 2.30
N ALA A 204 2.97 6.19 3.09
CA ALA A 204 3.61 4.98 3.57
C ALA A 204 2.71 4.19 4.52
N VAL A 205 1.99 4.85 5.43
CA VAL A 205 1.01 4.22 6.32
C VAL A 205 -0.12 3.59 5.50
N GLU A 206 -0.68 4.30 4.52
CA GLU A 206 -1.71 3.78 3.62
C GLU A 206 -1.22 2.54 2.86
N TYR A 207 0.00 2.59 2.32
CA TYR A 207 0.61 1.45 1.66
C TYR A 207 0.75 0.24 2.59
N VAL A 208 1.17 0.45 3.84
CA VAL A 208 1.26 -0.62 4.84
C VAL A 208 -0.12 -1.20 5.16
N HIS A 209 -1.16 -0.37 5.30
CA HIS A 209 -2.53 -0.86 5.47
C HIS A 209 -3.01 -1.67 4.26
N HIS A 210 -2.65 -1.26 3.04
CA HIS A 210 -2.93 -2.06 1.84
C HIS A 210 -2.20 -3.40 1.86
N LEU A 211 -0.94 -3.45 2.31
CA LEU A 211 -0.21 -4.71 2.50
C LEU A 211 -0.93 -5.59 3.53
N ILE A 212 -1.38 -5.04 4.66
CA ILE A 212 -2.16 -5.79 5.65
C ILE A 212 -3.40 -6.40 5.00
N ALA A 213 -4.17 -5.62 4.24
CA ALA A 213 -5.34 -6.11 3.52
C ALA A 213 -4.96 -7.19 2.50
N MET A 214 -3.87 -7.02 1.76
CA MET A 214 -3.39 -7.97 0.76
C MET A 214 -2.95 -9.29 1.39
N TYR A 215 -2.11 -9.27 2.43
CA TYR A 215 -1.67 -10.48 3.12
C TYR A 215 -2.81 -11.15 3.89
N SER A 216 -3.71 -10.37 4.51
CA SER A 216 -4.94 -10.91 5.11
C SER A 216 -5.86 -11.52 4.05
N SER A 217 -5.90 -10.95 2.84
CA SER A 217 -6.68 -11.49 1.70
C SER A 217 -6.02 -12.72 1.07
N ALA A 218 -4.69 -12.84 1.13
CA ALA A 218 -3.95 -14.03 0.72
C ALA A 218 -4.16 -15.19 1.71
N GLU A 219 -4.23 -14.91 3.02
CA GLU A 219 -4.68 -15.88 4.02
C GLU A 219 -6.15 -16.26 3.81
N LYS A 220 -7.03 -15.30 3.46
CA LYS A 220 -8.39 -15.58 2.97
C LYS A 220 -8.45 -16.26 1.60
N LYS A 221 -7.35 -16.40 0.85
CA LYS A 221 -7.28 -17.22 -0.38
C LYS A 221 -6.76 -18.63 -0.09
N GLY A 222 -6.01 -18.83 0.99
CA GLY A 222 -5.76 -20.16 1.58
C GLY A 222 -7.01 -20.76 2.25
N GLN A 223 -8.00 -19.91 2.56
CA GLN A 223 -9.34 -20.29 3.00
C GLN A 223 -10.40 -19.51 2.20
N GLY A 224 -10.15 -19.37 0.89
CA GLY A 224 -11.07 -18.76 -0.06
C GLY A 224 -11.92 -19.86 -0.64
N SER A 225 -12.95 -20.26 0.10
CA SER A 225 -13.95 -21.16 -0.45
C SER A 225 -14.50 -20.54 -1.73
N LEU A 226 -14.56 -21.33 -2.81
CA LEU A 226 -15.30 -21.03 -4.04
C LEU A 226 -16.78 -20.68 -3.75
N PHE A 227 -17.21 -20.92 -2.51
CA PHE A 227 -18.53 -20.70 -1.97
C PHE A 227 -18.49 -19.81 -0.70
N ASP A 228 -19.35 -18.81 -0.59
CA ASP A 228 -19.59 -18.16 0.70
C ASP A 228 -20.24 -19.14 1.71
N GLU A 229 -20.43 -18.73 2.98
CA GLU A 229 -20.95 -19.61 4.03
C GLU A 229 -22.35 -20.18 3.69
N ASP A 230 -23.18 -19.41 2.99
CA ASP A 230 -24.53 -19.80 2.62
C ASP A 230 -24.52 -20.77 1.43
N GLN A 231 -23.67 -20.52 0.44
CA GLN A 231 -23.43 -21.43 -0.67
C GLN A 231 -22.82 -22.76 -0.19
N PHE A 232 -21.98 -22.73 0.84
CA PHE A 232 -21.42 -23.94 1.44
C PHE A 232 -22.49 -24.76 2.20
N LYS A 233 -23.44 -24.10 2.86
CA LYS A 233 -24.61 -24.75 3.47
C LYS A 233 -25.52 -25.38 2.41
N LEU A 234 -25.75 -24.68 1.29
CA LEU A 234 -26.51 -25.22 0.15
C LEU A 234 -25.82 -26.46 -0.45
N LEU A 235 -24.50 -26.41 -0.62
CA LEU A 235 -23.72 -27.54 -1.13
C LEU A 235 -23.81 -28.77 -0.21
N LYS A 236 -23.68 -28.58 1.10
CA LYS A 236 -23.85 -29.65 2.09
C LYS A 236 -25.25 -30.26 2.03
N SER A 237 -26.27 -29.42 1.93
CA SER A 237 -27.67 -29.85 1.81
C SER A 237 -27.90 -30.66 0.53
N LEU A 238 -27.31 -30.23 -0.59
CA LEU A 238 -27.38 -30.94 -1.87
C LEU A 238 -26.69 -32.31 -1.79
N ILE A 239 -25.49 -32.38 -1.19
CA ILE A 239 -24.76 -33.63 -1.00
C ILE A 239 -25.58 -34.62 -0.15
N ASP A 240 -26.11 -34.16 0.99
CA ASP A 240 -26.95 -34.97 1.86
C ASP A 240 -28.21 -35.47 1.13
N ALA A 241 -28.86 -34.62 0.31
CA ALA A 241 -30.01 -35.02 -0.49
C ALA A 241 -29.66 -36.11 -1.53
N ILE A 242 -28.55 -35.96 -2.26
CA ILE A 242 -28.10 -36.92 -3.28
C ILE A 242 -27.79 -38.28 -2.64
N ILE A 243 -27.00 -38.30 -1.56
CA ILE A 243 -26.63 -39.57 -0.90
C ILE A 243 -27.83 -40.23 -0.22
N THR A 244 -28.78 -39.46 0.35
CA THR A 244 -30.05 -40.01 0.85
C THR A 244 -30.84 -40.66 -0.28
N GLN A 245 -31.05 -39.96 -1.39
CA GLN A 245 -31.82 -40.48 -2.51
C GLN A 245 -31.20 -41.77 -3.04
N ASN A 246 -29.90 -41.78 -3.32
CA ASN A 246 -29.20 -42.95 -3.84
C ASN A 246 -29.19 -44.14 -2.86
N PHE A 247 -29.04 -43.87 -1.56
CA PHE A 247 -29.11 -44.92 -0.54
C PHE A 247 -30.49 -45.60 -0.53
N VAL A 248 -31.56 -44.81 -0.56
CA VAL A 248 -32.95 -45.32 -0.55
C VAL A 248 -33.28 -46.04 -1.86
N THR A 249 -32.92 -45.47 -3.00
CA THR A 249 -33.27 -46.04 -4.32
C THR A 249 -32.43 -47.26 -4.70
N SER A 250 -31.29 -47.49 -4.05
CA SER A 250 -30.43 -48.66 -4.32
C SER A 250 -31.20 -50.00 -4.24
N ARG A 251 -32.14 -50.14 -3.29
CA ARG A 251 -33.00 -51.33 -3.19
C ARG A 251 -33.97 -51.44 -4.36
N ILE A 252 -34.52 -50.31 -4.80
CA ILE A 252 -35.47 -50.22 -5.91
C ILE A 252 -34.77 -50.61 -7.21
N TYR A 253 -33.57 -50.08 -7.47
CA TYR A 253 -32.82 -50.42 -8.69
C TYR A 253 -32.42 -51.89 -8.76
N ARG A 254 -32.12 -52.52 -7.61
CA ARG A 254 -31.95 -53.98 -7.56
C ARG A 254 -33.22 -54.73 -7.92
N ALA A 255 -34.37 -54.32 -7.37
CA ALA A 255 -35.64 -54.96 -7.68
C ALA A 255 -36.00 -54.80 -9.17
N VAL A 256 -35.78 -53.62 -9.75
CA VAL A 256 -35.95 -53.40 -11.20
C VAL A 256 -35.03 -54.31 -12.00
N HIS A 257 -33.76 -54.44 -11.64
CA HIS A 257 -32.83 -55.36 -12.31
C HIS A 257 -33.28 -56.83 -12.29
N MET A 258 -33.98 -57.27 -11.23
CA MET A 258 -34.55 -58.62 -11.17
C MET A 258 -35.73 -58.81 -12.13
N LEU A 259 -36.44 -57.73 -12.49
CA LEU A 259 -37.59 -57.75 -13.39
C LEU A 259 -37.20 -57.47 -14.85
N ASP A 260 -36.29 -56.52 -15.04
CA ASP A 260 -35.72 -56.09 -16.32
C ASP A 260 -34.22 -55.83 -16.12
N ASN A 261 -33.43 -56.77 -16.62
CA ASN A 261 -31.98 -56.79 -16.44
C ASN A 261 -31.31 -55.53 -17.02
N GLU A 262 -31.68 -55.17 -18.26
CA GLU A 262 -31.10 -54.04 -19.00
C GLU A 262 -31.45 -52.71 -18.33
N GLN A 263 -32.74 -52.49 -18.04
CA GLN A 263 -33.18 -51.25 -17.39
C GLN A 263 -32.58 -51.10 -15.99
N GLY A 264 -32.51 -52.20 -15.22
CA GLY A 264 -31.92 -52.18 -13.89
C GLY A 264 -30.42 -51.92 -13.90
N HIS A 265 -29.68 -52.41 -14.92
CA HIS A 265 -28.27 -52.07 -15.11
C HIS A 265 -28.08 -50.58 -15.36
N HIS A 266 -28.86 -49.98 -16.26
CA HIS A 266 -28.78 -48.55 -16.55
C HIS A 266 -29.05 -47.69 -15.31
N LEU A 267 -30.08 -48.02 -14.53
CA LEU A 267 -30.41 -47.29 -13.30
C LEU A 267 -29.33 -47.44 -12.22
N ALA A 268 -28.76 -48.65 -12.09
CA ALA A 268 -27.65 -48.88 -11.19
C ALA A 268 -26.40 -48.06 -11.57
N GLU A 269 -26.15 -47.89 -12.87
CA GLU A 269 -25.03 -47.09 -13.37
C GLU A 269 -25.22 -45.59 -13.06
N TYR A 270 -26.44 -45.05 -13.16
CA TYR A 270 -26.73 -43.66 -12.77
C TYR A 270 -26.44 -43.41 -11.28
N ALA A 271 -26.88 -44.33 -10.41
CA ALA A 271 -26.60 -44.27 -8.98
C ALA A 271 -25.08 -44.30 -8.70
N PHE A 272 -24.36 -45.18 -9.40
CA PHE A 272 -22.92 -45.30 -9.25
C PHE A 272 -22.16 -44.04 -9.69
N LYS A 273 -22.49 -43.48 -10.87
CA LYS A 273 -21.85 -42.26 -11.39
C LYS A 273 -22.04 -41.07 -10.45
N THR A 274 -23.24 -40.90 -9.92
CA THR A 274 -23.55 -39.83 -8.97
C THR A 274 -22.85 -40.03 -7.62
N ASN A 275 -22.80 -41.25 -7.10
CA ASN A 275 -22.04 -41.56 -5.88
C ASN A 275 -20.53 -41.33 -6.04
N ILE A 276 -19.95 -41.66 -7.20
CA ILE A 276 -18.56 -41.32 -7.53
C ILE A 276 -18.35 -39.81 -7.56
N ALA A 277 -19.24 -39.06 -8.21
CA ALA A 277 -19.14 -37.61 -8.29
C ALA A 277 -19.14 -36.98 -6.89
N VAL A 278 -20.04 -37.42 -6.01
CA VAL A 278 -20.08 -36.98 -4.61
C VAL A 278 -18.80 -37.39 -3.86
N LEU A 279 -18.31 -38.61 -4.04
CA LEU A 279 -17.07 -39.06 -3.42
C LEU A 279 -15.90 -38.15 -3.80
N LYS A 280 -15.67 -37.93 -5.10
CA LYS A 280 -14.60 -37.06 -5.61
C LYS A 280 -14.74 -35.64 -5.10
N LEU A 281 -15.96 -35.09 -5.15
CA LEU A 281 -16.24 -33.74 -4.69
C LEU A 281 -15.94 -33.58 -3.18
N THR A 282 -16.41 -34.51 -2.36
CA THR A 282 -16.17 -34.47 -0.92
C THR A 282 -14.70 -34.66 -0.56
N ARG A 283 -13.92 -35.42 -1.35
CA ARG A 283 -12.47 -35.54 -1.18
C ARG A 283 -11.73 -34.28 -1.61
N ALA A 284 -12.02 -33.76 -2.80
CA ALA A 284 -11.38 -32.57 -3.35
C ALA A 284 -11.59 -31.34 -2.46
N MET A 285 -12.75 -31.25 -1.82
CA MET A 285 -13.11 -30.13 -0.93
C MET A 285 -12.84 -30.41 0.56
N ASP A 286 -12.26 -31.57 0.89
CA ASP A 286 -12.09 -32.06 2.28
C ASP A 286 -13.37 -31.92 3.14
N LEU A 287 -14.53 -32.21 2.53
CA LEU A 287 -15.83 -32.12 3.20
C LEU A 287 -16.00 -33.29 4.17
N ARG A 288 -16.34 -32.95 5.41
CA ARG A 288 -16.49 -33.89 6.51
C ARG A 288 -17.78 -33.64 7.29
N GLY A 289 -18.35 -34.72 7.77
CA GLY A 289 -19.45 -34.69 8.73
C GLY A 289 -18.96 -34.40 10.14
N PRO A 290 -19.88 -34.38 11.13
CA PRO A 290 -19.54 -34.20 12.53
C PRO A 290 -18.47 -35.19 13.00
N LEU A 291 -17.65 -34.77 13.98
CA LEU A 291 -16.53 -35.55 14.51
C LEU A 291 -15.47 -35.90 13.45
N ASN A 292 -15.28 -35.03 12.45
CA ASN A 292 -14.26 -35.17 11.40
C ASN A 292 -14.43 -36.43 10.51
N ARG A 293 -15.64 -36.97 10.45
CA ARG A 293 -15.96 -38.21 9.71
C ARG A 293 -16.03 -37.93 8.22
N LYS A 294 -15.51 -38.85 7.42
CA LYS A 294 -15.66 -38.80 5.95
C LYS A 294 -17.13 -38.98 5.58
N ILE A 295 -17.63 -38.15 4.65
CA ILE A 295 -19.02 -38.26 4.15
C ILE A 295 -19.27 -39.63 3.52
N ILE A 296 -18.30 -40.15 2.77
CA ILE A 296 -18.29 -41.53 2.27
C ILE A 296 -17.02 -42.18 2.81
N SER A 297 -17.11 -43.35 3.45
CA SER A 297 -15.96 -44.10 3.97
C SER A 297 -15.09 -44.69 2.85
N ASP A 298 -13.82 -45.00 3.15
CA ASP A 298 -12.89 -45.53 2.14
C ASP A 298 -13.21 -46.97 1.70
N ASP A 299 -13.95 -47.71 2.52
CA ASP A 299 -14.49 -49.02 2.15
C ASP A 299 -15.80 -48.90 1.34
N LEU A 300 -16.30 -47.68 1.12
CA LEU A 300 -17.55 -47.35 0.42
C LEU A 300 -18.81 -47.91 1.08
N LYS A 301 -18.74 -48.40 2.33
CA LYS A 301 -19.87 -49.03 3.02
C LYS A 301 -20.71 -48.06 3.84
N THR A 302 -20.11 -46.95 4.27
CA THR A 302 -20.71 -46.02 5.22
C THR A 302 -20.91 -44.64 4.60
N ILE A 303 -22.12 -44.11 4.77
CA ILE A 303 -22.47 -42.72 4.50
C ILE A 303 -22.54 -41.99 5.84
N SER A 304 -21.94 -40.81 5.93
CA SER A 304 -22.07 -39.89 7.05
C SER A 304 -22.67 -38.58 6.56
N TYR A 305 -23.83 -38.21 7.09
CA TYR A 305 -24.51 -36.97 6.74
C TYR A 305 -23.85 -35.77 7.42
N THR A 306 -24.02 -34.59 6.83
CA THR A 306 -23.51 -33.35 7.40
C THR A 306 -24.18 -32.97 8.72
N THR A 307 -25.40 -33.49 8.96
CA THR A 307 -26.18 -33.33 10.20
C THR A 307 -25.87 -34.37 11.28
N GLY A 308 -25.04 -35.39 10.99
CA GLY A 308 -24.51 -36.33 11.99
C GLY A 308 -25.02 -37.77 11.93
N ASN A 309 -26.07 -38.04 11.17
CA ASN A 309 -26.55 -39.41 10.97
C ASN A 309 -25.56 -40.25 10.14
N GLN A 310 -25.62 -41.58 10.27
CA GLN A 310 -24.87 -42.50 9.43
C GLN A 310 -25.73 -43.67 8.97
N HIS A 311 -25.42 -44.18 7.78
CA HIS A 311 -26.01 -45.42 7.27
C HIS A 311 -24.92 -46.35 6.74
N TYR A 312 -25.16 -47.64 6.89
CA TYR A 312 -24.28 -48.70 6.43
C TYR A 312 -25.00 -49.59 5.42
N SER A 313 -24.34 -49.93 4.31
CA SER A 313 -24.79 -50.97 3.39
C SER A 313 -23.64 -51.43 2.49
N ASP A 314 -23.58 -52.71 2.17
CA ASP A 314 -22.57 -53.20 1.22
C ASP A 314 -22.90 -52.89 -0.25
N ARG A 315 -24.11 -52.41 -0.57
CA ARG A 315 -24.57 -52.20 -1.96
C ARG A 315 -25.27 -50.85 -2.18
N TRP A 316 -25.07 -49.87 -1.31
CA TRP A 316 -25.62 -48.53 -1.56
C TRP A 316 -24.79 -47.78 -2.62
N PHE A 317 -23.46 -47.91 -2.58
CA PHE A 317 -22.56 -47.18 -3.48
C PHE A 317 -22.75 -47.61 -4.94
N HIS A 318 -23.00 -48.90 -5.16
CA HIS A 318 -23.47 -49.47 -6.42
C HIS A 318 -24.56 -50.51 -6.15
N PRO A 319 -25.78 -50.40 -6.70
CA PRO A 319 -26.88 -51.30 -6.37
C PRO A 319 -26.58 -52.78 -6.64
N LEU A 320 -25.85 -53.09 -7.72
CA LEU A 320 -25.58 -54.46 -8.19
C LEU A 320 -24.22 -55.04 -7.80
N MET A 321 -23.32 -54.27 -7.18
CA MET A 321 -21.95 -54.69 -6.89
C MET A 321 -21.57 -54.34 -5.45
N GLU A 322 -20.83 -55.23 -4.80
CA GLU A 322 -20.43 -55.02 -3.41
C GLU A 322 -19.32 -53.99 -3.26
N ALA A 323 -19.43 -53.17 -2.23
CA ALA A 323 -18.50 -52.10 -1.90
C ALA A 323 -17.04 -52.59 -1.77
N GLY A 324 -16.83 -53.80 -1.23
CA GLY A 324 -15.48 -54.37 -1.10
C GLY A 324 -14.77 -54.60 -2.44
N MET A 325 -15.48 -55.12 -3.45
CA MET A 325 -14.92 -55.32 -4.80
C MET A 325 -14.65 -53.97 -5.48
N LEU A 326 -15.57 -53.02 -5.30
CA LEU A 326 -15.48 -51.67 -5.86
C LEU A 326 -14.33 -50.84 -5.30
N ALA A 327 -14.15 -50.85 -3.98
CA ALA A 327 -13.10 -50.09 -3.31
C ALA A 327 -11.71 -50.55 -3.78
N GLY A 328 -11.53 -51.86 -3.99
CA GLY A 328 -10.32 -52.41 -4.59
C GLY A 328 -10.06 -51.87 -6.00
N ALA A 329 -11.08 -51.91 -6.87
CA ALA A 329 -10.97 -51.43 -8.24
C ALA A 329 -10.65 -49.92 -8.33
N LEU A 330 -11.36 -49.08 -7.56
CA LEU A 330 -11.17 -47.63 -7.57
C LEU A 330 -9.79 -47.19 -7.03
N ARG A 331 -9.23 -47.96 -6.09
CA ARG A 331 -7.87 -47.72 -5.57
C ARG A 331 -6.79 -47.98 -6.61
N ILE A 332 -6.96 -49.00 -7.45
CA ILE A 332 -6.00 -49.35 -8.51
C ILE A 332 -6.07 -48.34 -9.66
N SER A 333 -7.27 -47.85 -9.99
CA SER A 333 -7.47 -46.94 -11.12
C SER A 333 -7.20 -45.46 -10.80
N GLY A 334 -6.73 -45.12 -9.59
CA GLY A 334 -6.55 -43.73 -9.15
C GLY A 334 -7.86 -42.94 -9.09
N GLY A 335 -9.00 -43.62 -8.90
CA GLY A 335 -10.34 -43.02 -8.98
C GLY A 335 -10.79 -42.19 -7.77
N TRP A 336 -9.89 -41.96 -6.80
CA TRP A 336 -10.16 -41.28 -5.53
C TRP A 336 -10.15 -39.76 -5.61
#